data_AF-A0A6P0ID15-F1
#
_entry.id   AF-A0A6P0ID15-F1
#
_cell.length_a   1.000
_cell.length_b   1.000
_cell.length_c   1.000
_cell.angle_alpha   90.00
_cell.angle_beta   90.00
_cell.angle_gamma   90.00
#
_symmetry.space_group_name_H-M   'P 1'
#
loop_
_entity.id
_entity.type
_entity.pdbx_description
1 polymer ?
#
loop_
_entity_poly.entity_id
_entity_poly.type
_entity_poly.pdbx_seq_one_letter_code
_entity_poly.pdbx_strand_id
1 'polypeptide(L)' 'MEQLKMAAEEGWLLTTSEVKELIKVKPHIRKGEDAYRRGSWVFIKSGKIGRETAWRVIKEETG' A
#
# COMPACT_ATOMS: atom_id res chain seq x y z
N MET A 1 12.92 -1.02 -3.58
CA MET A 1 11.77 -1.54 -4.35
C MET A 1 11.47 -3.01 -4.06
N GLU A 2 12.41 -3.79 -3.49
CA GLU A 2 12.17 -5.20 -3.12
C GLU A 2 11.10 -5.40 -2.05
N GLN A 3 11.03 -4.55 -1.02
CA GLN A 3 9.99 -4.65 0.01
C GLN A 3 8.56 -4.58 -0.54
N LEU A 4 8.28 -3.76 -1.56
CA LEU A 4 6.95 -3.69 -2.17
C LEU A 4 6.62 -4.94 -2.98
N LYS A 5 7.62 -5.51 -3.67
CA LYS A 5 7.47 -6.81 -4.34
C LYS A 5 7.17 -7.92 -3.35
N MET A 6 8.00 -8.06 -2.30
CA MET A 6 7.79 -9.07 -1.27
C MET A 6 6.46 -8.88 -0.57
N ALA A 7 6.09 -7.65 -0.21
CA ALA A 7 4.78 -7.38 0.38
C ALA A 7 3.61 -7.73 -0.54
N ALA A 8 3.76 -7.52 -1.86
CA ALA A 8 2.74 -7.91 -2.82
C ALA A 8 2.67 -9.44 -3.03
N GLU A 9 3.80 -10.13 -3.08
CA GLU A 9 3.88 -11.59 -3.25
C GLU A 9 3.41 -12.34 -2.00
N GLU A 10 3.85 -11.92 -0.82
CA GLU A 10 3.48 -12.53 0.46
C GLU A 10 2.15 -12.01 1.02
N GLY A 11 1.57 -10.97 0.40
CA GLY A 11 0.35 -10.33 0.86
C GLY A 11 0.49 -9.60 2.19
N TRP A 12 1.67 -9.06 2.49
CA TRP A 12 1.92 -8.32 3.73
C TRP A 12 1.09 -7.04 3.80
N LEU A 13 0.68 -6.73 5.02
CA LEU A 13 0.01 -5.49 5.37
C LEU A 13 1.04 -4.50 5.89
N LEU A 14 1.17 -3.39 5.19
CA LEU A 14 2.09 -2.31 5.54
C LEU A 14 1.35 -1.20 6.26
N THR A 15 2.01 -0.56 7.22
CA THR A 15 1.45 0.64 7.86
C THR A 15 1.57 1.86 6.96
N THR A 16 0.89 2.95 7.34
CA THR A 16 0.96 4.22 6.59
C THR A 16 2.38 4.79 6.61
N SER A 17 3.12 4.63 7.73
CA SER A 17 4.52 5.02 7.83
C SER A 17 5.41 4.17 6.94
N GLU A 18 5.25 2.84 6.92
CA GLU A 18 6.05 1.97 6.05
C GLU A 18 5.82 2.27 4.57
N VAL A 19 4.55 2.41 4.15
CA VAL A 19 4.24 2.81 2.78
C VAL A 19 4.92 4.14 2.47
N LYS A 20 4.79 5.15 3.35
CA LYS A 20 5.45 6.44 3.17
C LYS A 20 6.97 6.30 3.05
N GLU A 21 7.62 5.43 3.81
CA GLU A 21 9.06 5.22 3.69
C GLU A 21 9.47 4.53 2.39
N LEU A 22 8.64 3.61 1.90
CA LEU A 22 8.85 2.84 0.67
C LEU A 22 8.63 3.65 -0.60
N ILE A 23 7.51 4.37 -0.69
CA ILE A 23 7.17 5.19 -1.87
C ILE A 23 7.60 6.65 -1.72
N LYS A 24 8.19 7.04 -0.58
CA LYS A 24 8.54 8.43 -0.18
C LYS A 24 7.38 9.43 -0.21
N VAL A 25 6.17 8.93 -0.40
CA VAL A 25 4.93 9.69 -0.56
C VAL A 25 3.93 9.15 0.46
N LYS A 26 3.26 10.03 1.20
CA LYS A 26 2.22 9.61 2.13
C LYS A 26 1.01 9.13 1.32
N PRO A 27 0.51 7.89 1.49
CA PRO A 27 -0.70 7.45 0.82
C PRO A 27 -1.88 8.26 1.34
N HIS A 28 -2.63 8.87 0.42
CA HIS A 28 -3.82 9.64 0.71
C HIS A 28 -4.98 9.07 -0.09
N ILE A 29 -5.95 8.49 0.61
CA ILE A 29 -7.24 8.09 0.03
C ILE A 29 -8.25 9.22 0.22
N ARG A 30 -9.05 9.47 -0.82
CA ARG A 30 -10.20 10.35 -0.69
C ARG A 30 -11.31 9.66 0.09
N LYS A 31 -12.23 10.45 0.62
CA LYS A 31 -13.41 9.95 1.34
C LYS A 31 -14.24 9.09 0.37
N GLY A 32 -14.33 7.80 0.63
CA GLY A 32 -15.03 6.82 -0.22
C GLY A 32 -14.13 5.98 -1.12
N GLU A 33 -12.82 6.22 -1.14
CA GLU A 33 -11.85 5.33 -1.80
C GLU A 33 -11.12 4.49 -0.76
N ASP A 34 -11.03 3.19 -1.01
CA ASP A 34 -10.26 2.25 -0.18
C ASP A 34 -8.96 1.80 -0.88
N ALA A 35 -8.69 2.28 -2.10
CA ALA A 35 -7.49 1.95 -2.86
C ALA A 35 -6.72 3.22 -3.22
N TYR A 36 -5.41 3.20 -3.03
CA TYR A 36 -4.49 4.23 -3.46
C TYR A 36 -3.58 3.66 -4.55
N ARG A 37 -3.71 4.15 -5.79
CA ARG A 37 -2.87 3.72 -6.92
C ARG A 37 -1.66 4.62 -7.08
N ARG A 38 -0.49 4.03 -7.32
CA ARG A 38 0.75 4.75 -7.59
C ARG A 38 1.61 3.99 -8.59
N GLY A 39 1.64 4.47 -9.83
CA GLY A 39 2.35 3.78 -10.91
C GLY A 39 1.80 2.35 -11.07
N SER A 40 2.69 1.35 -11.03
CA SER A 40 2.34 -0.07 -11.11
C SER A 40 1.96 -0.73 -9.77
N TRP A 41 1.71 0.06 -8.73
CA TRP A 41 1.40 -0.43 -7.39
C TRP A 41 0.04 0.09 -6.92
N VAL A 42 -0.72 -0.77 -6.25
CA VAL A 42 -2.02 -0.46 -5.68
C VAL A 42 -1.99 -0.79 -4.20
N PHE A 43 -2.32 0.18 -3.37
CA PHE A 43 -2.36 0.06 -1.92
C PHE A 43 -3.82 0.03 -1.50
N ILE A 44 -4.33 -1.15 -1.15
CA ILE A 44 -5.71 -1.32 -0.69
C ILE A 44 -5.74 -1.26 0.83
N LYS A 45 -6.57 -0.38 1.37
CA LYS A 45 -6.84 -0.30 2.79
C LYS A 45 -7.49 -1.60 3.26
N SER A 46 -6.73 -2.38 4.02
CA SER A 46 -7.14 -3.70 4.52
C SER A 46 -7.42 -3.70 6.03
N GLY A 47 -7.54 -2.51 6.63
CA GLY A 47 -7.85 -2.34 8.04
C GLY A 47 -6.94 -1.32 8.73
N LYS A 48 -6.57 -1.60 9.98
CA LYS A 48 -5.67 -0.78 10.78
C LYS A 48 -4.65 -1.69 11.47
N ILE A 49 -3.38 -1.28 11.48
CA ILE A 49 -2.32 -1.91 12.27
C ILE A 49 -2.00 -0.92 13.40
N GLY A 50 -2.41 -1.29 14.62
CA GLY A 50 -2.30 -0.41 15.79
C GLY A 50 -3.10 0.90 15.59
N ARG A 51 -2.38 2.03 15.50
CA ARG A 51 -2.95 3.36 15.29
C ARG A 51 -2.95 3.81 13.83
N GLU A 52 -2.31 3.05 12.96
CA GLU A 52 -2.11 3.40 11.55
C GLU A 52 -3.06 2.62 10.65
N THR A 53 -3.28 3.14 9.43
CA THR A 53 -4.04 2.41 8.41
C THR A 53 -3.16 1.29 7.85
N ALA A 54 -3.74 0.10 7.72
CA ALA A 54 -3.11 -1.06 7.12
C ALA A 54 -3.38 -1.06 5.62
N TRP A 55 -2.31 -1.18 4.84
CA TRP A 55 -2.32 -1.14 3.38
C TRP A 55 -1.79 -2.46 2.85
N ARG A 56 -2.63 -3.16 2.09
CA ARG A 56 -2.22 -4.30 1.29
C ARG A 56 -1.67 -3.81 -0.03
N VAL A 57 -0.46 -4.24 -0.38
CA VAL A 57 0.16 -3.89 -1.66
C VAL A 57 -0.22 -4.92 -2.71
N ILE A 58 -0.58 -4.45 -3.89
CA ILE A 58 -0.82 -5.28 -5.07
C ILE A 58 0.00 -4.68 -6.20
N LYS A 59 0.72 -5.54 -6.92
CA LYS A 59 1.38 -5.17 -8.17
C LYS A 59 0.34 -5.20 -9.28
N GLU A 60 -0.02 -4.04 -9.82
CA GLU A 60 -0.87 -3.97 -11.02
C GLU A 60 0.09 -4.19 -12.20
N GLU A 61 0.32 -5.46 -12.55
CA GLU A 61 0.98 -5.78 -13.82
C GLU A 61 0.04 -5.36 -14.95
N THR A 62 0.30 -4.18 -15.51
CA THR A 62 -0.20 -3.83 -16.82
C THR A 62 0.44 -4.82 -17.79
N GLY A 63 -0.37 -5.77 -18.26
CA GLY A 63 -0.01 -6.67 -19.36
C GLY A 63 0.11 -5.95 -20.68
#